data_AF-A0A5S4EP06-F1
#
_entry.id   AF-A0A5S4EP06-F1
#
_cell.length_a   1.000
_cell.length_b   1.000
_cell.length_c   1.000
_cell.angle_alpha   90.00
_cell.angle_beta   90.00
_cell.angle_gamma   90.00
#
_symmetry.space_group_name_H-M   'P 1'
#
loop_
_entity.id
_entity.type
_entity.pdbx_description
1 polymer ?
#
loop_
_entity_poly.entity_id
_entity_poly.type
_entity_poly.pdbx_seq_one_letter_code
_entity_poly.pdbx_strand_id
1 'polypeptide(L)'
;MSGPQTCRENSHARTQVITCSTSPFVQGQHDATFPERLFTYNYRLYDRYRRPVASLAVLADDRESWKPTHYGYQLYGREVGIHFPTVQILDYARQIEALLEDPNPFALVTAAHLFTRRTRG
;
A
#
# COMPACT_ATOMS: atom_id res chain seq x y z
N MET A 1 19.89 -6.81 -8.78
CA MET A 1 18.97 -7.93 -8.48
C MET A 1 18.50 -7.76 -7.03
N SER A 2 17.47 -6.93 -6.81
CA SER A 2 16.92 -6.71 -5.46
C SER A 2 15.79 -7.70 -5.22
N GLY A 3 15.95 -8.56 -4.23
CA GLY A 3 14.94 -9.53 -3.82
C GLY A 3 13.69 -8.85 -3.25
N PRO A 4 12.54 -9.57 -3.22
CA PRO A 4 11.30 -9.03 -2.71
C PRO A 4 11.43 -8.74 -1.20
N GLN A 5 11.22 -7.49 -0.80
CA GLN A 5 11.13 -7.13 0.61
C GLN A 5 9.93 -7.86 1.24
N THR A 6 10.25 -8.70 2.22
CA THR A 6 9.34 -9.65 2.88
C THR A 6 8.23 -8.92 3.61
N CYS A 7 6.98 -9.17 3.20
CA CYS A 7 5.78 -8.81 3.97
C CYS A 7 5.78 -9.59 5.29
N ARG A 8 5.71 -8.88 6.42
CA ARG A 8 5.64 -9.49 7.75
C ARG A 8 4.20 -9.95 8.01
N GLU A 9 4.03 -11.25 8.18
CA GLU A 9 2.76 -11.92 8.41
C GLU A 9 2.28 -11.66 9.85
N ASN A 10 1.11 -11.05 10.03
CA ASN A 10 0.43 -10.95 11.33
C ASN A 10 -0.62 -12.06 11.42
N SER A 11 -0.36 -13.06 12.27
CA SER A 11 -1.06 -14.34 12.37
C SER A 11 -2.50 -14.29 12.94
N HIS A 12 -3.08 -13.11 13.16
CA HIS A 12 -4.42 -12.98 13.76
C HIS A 12 -5.46 -12.24 12.91
N ALA A 13 -5.10 -11.65 11.77
CA ALA A 13 -6.08 -10.98 10.91
C ALA A 13 -6.32 -11.80 9.64
N ARG A 14 -7.60 -12.06 9.31
CA ARG A 14 -8.05 -12.59 8.00
C ARG A 14 -7.79 -11.62 6.82
N THR A 15 -6.89 -10.65 7.02
CA THR A 15 -6.62 -9.49 6.17
C THR A 15 -5.12 -9.40 5.99
N GLN A 16 -4.60 -9.83 4.85
CA GLN A 16 -3.19 -9.63 4.51
C GLN A 16 -3.03 -8.22 3.94
N VAL A 17 -2.50 -7.30 4.76
CA VAL A 17 -2.19 -5.94 4.32
C VAL A 17 -0.90 -5.98 3.48
N ILE A 18 -1.02 -5.83 2.17
CA ILE A 18 0.13 -5.68 1.28
C ILE A 18 0.54 -4.21 1.26
N THR A 19 1.42 -3.81 2.17
CA THR A 19 2.01 -2.47 2.19
C THR A 19 3.11 -2.40 1.13
N CYS A 20 2.80 -1.86 -0.06
CA CYS A 20 3.84 -1.47 -1.02
C CYS A 20 4.04 0.05 -0.95
N SER A 21 5.08 0.47 -0.25
CA SER A 21 5.56 1.85 -0.29
C SER A 21 6.24 2.12 -1.64
N THR A 22 5.86 3.21 -2.31
CA THR A 22 6.62 3.82 -3.40
C THR A 22 7.97 4.28 -2.84
N SER A 23 8.94 3.37 -2.81
CA SER A 23 10.30 3.67 -2.38
C SER A 23 11.02 4.40 -3.52
N PRO A 24 11.69 5.54 -3.27
CA PRO A 24 12.41 6.29 -4.30
C PRO A 24 13.67 5.58 -4.82
N PHE A 25 13.97 4.36 -4.34
CA PHE A 25 15.13 3.56 -4.77
C PHE A 25 14.89 2.68 -6.00
N VAL A 26 13.79 2.91 -6.73
CA VAL A 26 13.72 2.60 -8.16
C VAL A 26 13.54 3.94 -8.88
N GLN A 27 14.42 4.24 -9.82
CA GLN A 27 14.57 5.56 -10.41
C GLN A 27 13.27 6.07 -11.05
N GLY A 28 12.67 7.10 -10.45
CA GLY A 28 12.30 8.32 -11.17
C GLY A 28 11.03 8.35 -12.03
N GLN A 29 10.20 7.32 -12.07
CA GLN A 29 8.91 7.40 -12.78
C GLN A 29 7.78 6.76 -11.98
N HIS A 30 6.63 7.41 -12.09
CA HIS A 30 5.33 6.91 -11.65
C HIS A 30 5.22 5.43 -11.97
N ASP A 31 4.93 4.62 -10.95
CA ASP A 31 4.74 3.21 -11.17
C ASP A 31 3.32 2.95 -11.67
N ALA A 32 3.09 3.24 -12.95
CA ALA A 32 1.82 3.00 -13.62
C ALA A 32 1.37 1.54 -13.51
N THR A 33 2.32 0.62 -13.29
CA THR A 33 2.05 -0.81 -13.12
C THR A 33 1.71 -1.19 -11.67
N PHE A 34 1.72 -0.25 -10.72
CA PHE A 34 1.40 -0.52 -9.32
C PHE A 34 0.02 -1.18 -9.13
N PRO A 35 -1.08 -0.65 -9.69
CA PRO A 35 -2.39 -1.29 -9.55
C PRO A 35 -2.43 -2.71 -10.16
N GLU A 36 -1.73 -2.91 -11.27
CA GLU A 36 -1.60 -4.21 -11.94
C GLU A 36 -0.82 -5.23 -11.09
N ARG A 37 0.27 -4.79 -10.44
CA ARG A 37 1.01 -5.65 -9.52
C ARG A 37 0.18 -6.03 -8.30
N LEU A 38 -0.61 -5.10 -7.77
CA LEU A 38 -1.51 -5.39 -6.66
C LEU A 38 -2.56 -6.44 -7.05
N PHE A 39 -3.12 -6.35 -8.26
CA PHE A 39 -3.98 -7.38 -8.84
C PHE A 39 -3.26 -8.73 -8.95
N THR A 40 -2.03 -8.72 -9.47
CA THR A 40 -1.20 -9.94 -9.61
C THR A 40 -0.92 -10.59 -8.26
N TYR A 41 -0.60 -9.80 -7.22
CA TYR A 41 -0.33 -10.32 -5.89
C TYR A 41 -1.57 -10.87 -5.21
N ASN A 42 -2.70 -10.15 -5.30
CA ASN A 42 -3.97 -10.63 -4.77
C ASN A 42 -4.32 -12.00 -5.35
N TYR A 43 -4.25 -12.13 -6.68
CA TYR A 43 -4.50 -13.39 -7.37
C TYR A 43 -3.52 -14.50 -6.95
N ARG A 44 -2.21 -14.22 -6.91
CA ARG A 44 -1.19 -15.22 -6.53
C ARG A 44 -1.36 -15.70 -5.09
N LEU A 45 -1.72 -14.81 -4.16
CA LEU A 45 -1.98 -15.17 -2.77
C LEU A 45 -3.26 -16.01 -2.66
N TYR A 46 -4.32 -15.60 -3.36
CA TYR A 46 -5.55 -16.38 -3.41
C TYR A 46 -5.30 -17.78 -3.98
N ASP A 47 -4.59 -17.90 -5.10
CA ASP A 47 -4.31 -19.18 -5.75
C ASP A 47 -3.48 -20.10 -4.83
N ARG A 48 -2.44 -19.54 -4.19
CA ARG A 48 -1.55 -20.29 -3.28
C ARG A 48 -2.25 -20.77 -2.01
N TYR A 49 -3.05 -19.92 -1.38
CA TYR A 49 -3.60 -20.19 -0.04
C TYR A 49 -5.08 -20.59 -0.06
N ARG A 50 -5.77 -20.41 -1.18
CA ARG A 50 -7.21 -20.66 -1.37
C ARG A 50 -8.07 -20.04 -0.26
N ARG A 51 -7.71 -18.82 0.16
CA ARG A 51 -8.41 -18.03 1.17
C ARG A 51 -8.76 -16.66 0.59
N PRO A 52 -9.89 -16.07 0.99
CA PRO A 52 -10.18 -14.68 0.63
C PRO A 52 -9.03 -13.76 1.04
N VAL A 53 -8.57 -12.92 0.10
CA VAL A 53 -7.48 -11.96 0.32
C VAL A 53 -8.03 -10.55 0.07
N ALA A 54 -7.95 -9.71 1.10
CA ALA A 54 -8.14 -8.27 0.95
C ALA A 54 -6.79 -7.61 0.65
N SER A 55 -6.79 -6.59 -0.22
CA SER A 55 -5.60 -5.79 -0.53
C SER A 55 -5.84 -4.33 -0.15
N LEU A 56 -4.84 -3.68 0.41
CA LEU A 56 -4.86 -2.27 0.82
C LEU A 56 -3.61 -1.60 0.26
N ALA A 57 -3.77 -0.52 -0.50
CA ALA A 57 -2.63 0.27 -0.96
C ALA A 57 -2.30 1.34 0.09
N VAL A 58 -1.03 1.42 0.50
CA VAL A 58 -0.53 2.45 1.41
C VAL A 58 0.49 3.29 0.66
N LEU A 59 0.14 4.53 0.36
CA LEU A 59 0.97 5.45 -0.40
C LEU A 59 1.78 6.33 0.55
N ALA A 60 3.08 6.36 0.31
CA ALA A 60 4.01 7.18 1.08
C ALA A 60 4.53 8.37 0.27
N ASP A 61 4.07 8.63 -0.95
CA ASP A 61 4.59 9.73 -1.77
C ASP A 61 4.00 11.11 -1.42
N ASP A 62 4.60 12.14 -2.00
CA ASP A 62 4.28 13.56 -1.74
C ASP A 62 3.14 14.09 -2.62
N ARG A 63 2.51 13.25 -3.46
CA ARG A 63 1.54 13.70 -4.47
C ARG A 63 0.13 13.29 -4.09
N GLU A 64 -0.64 14.25 -3.58
CA GLU A 64 -2.02 14.05 -3.14
C GLU A 64 -2.99 13.61 -4.26
N SER A 65 -2.66 13.90 -5.52
CA SER A 65 -3.55 13.67 -6.66
C SER A 65 -3.57 12.23 -7.18
N TRP A 66 -2.58 11.39 -6.84
CA TRP A 66 -2.51 10.02 -7.35
C TRP A 66 -2.93 9.01 -6.28
N LYS A 67 -4.21 8.60 -6.32
CA LYS A 67 -4.80 7.61 -5.40
C LYS A 67 -5.55 6.54 -6.21
N PRO A 68 -4.85 5.57 -6.84
CA PRO A 68 -5.52 4.50 -7.58
C PRO A 68 -6.39 3.70 -6.61
N THR A 69 -7.61 3.34 -7.00
CA THR A 69 -8.55 2.57 -6.14
C THR A 69 -8.97 1.24 -6.77
N HIS A 70 -8.56 1.00 -8.00
CA HIS A 70 -8.90 -0.18 -8.76
C HIS A 70 -7.87 -0.46 -9.85
N TYR A 71 -7.90 -1.70 -10.33
CA TYR A 71 -7.25 -2.12 -11.57
C TYR A 71 -8.16 -3.13 -12.26
N GLY A 72 -8.27 -3.04 -13.58
CA GLY A 72 -9.01 -4.03 -14.35
C GLY A 72 -8.84 -3.82 -15.84
N TYR A 73 -9.32 -4.80 -16.59
CA TYR A 73 -9.38 -4.75 -18.04
C TYR A 73 -10.69 -5.36 -18.53
N GLN A 74 -11.05 -5.02 -19.77
CA GLN A 74 -12.20 -5.59 -20.45
C GLN A 74 -11.73 -6.33 -21.70
N LEU A 75 -12.21 -7.56 -21.86
CA LEU A 75 -11.97 -8.37 -23.03
C LEU A 75 -13.22 -9.19 -23.36
N TYR A 76 -13.65 -9.16 -24.62
CA TYR A 76 -14.87 -9.85 -25.09
C TYR A 76 -16.12 -9.57 -24.24
N GLY A 77 -16.30 -8.32 -23.79
CA GLY A 77 -17.45 -7.94 -22.96
C GLY A 77 -17.43 -8.51 -21.54
N ARG A 78 -16.28 -9.05 -21.09
CA ARG A 78 -16.05 -9.44 -19.69
C ARG A 78 -15.10 -8.45 -19.04
N GLU A 79 -15.45 -8.05 -17.83
CA GLU A 79 -14.59 -7.24 -16.98
C GLU A 79 -13.93 -8.12 -15.92
N VAL A 80 -12.63 -7.93 -15.74
CA VAL A 80 -11.85 -8.58 -14.69
C VAL A 80 -11.03 -7.50 -14.02
N GLY A 81 -11.03 -7.49 -12.69
CA GLY A 81 -10.28 -6.52 -11.92
C GLY A 81 -10.41 -6.72 -10.43
N ILE A 82 -9.80 -5.80 -9.69
CA ILE A 82 -9.92 -5.66 -8.25
C ILE A 82 -10.21 -4.21 -7.88
N HIS A 83 -10.96 -4.06 -6.80
CA HIS A 83 -11.05 -2.81 -6.06
C HIS A 83 -10.27 -2.95 -4.76
N PHE A 84 -9.63 -1.86 -4.36
CA PHE A 84 -8.87 -1.82 -3.11
C PHE A 84 -8.95 -0.43 -2.47
N PRO A 85 -9.06 -0.36 -1.14
CA PRO A 85 -8.85 0.90 -0.43
C PRO A 85 -7.41 1.39 -0.64
N THR A 86 -7.27 2.71 -0.68
CA THR A 86 -5.98 3.39 -0.81
C THR A 86 -5.89 4.46 0.25
N VAL A 87 -4.80 4.44 1.01
CA VAL A 87 -4.55 5.32 2.13
C VAL A 87 -3.23 6.02 1.90
N GLN A 88 -3.23 7.36 1.94
CA GLN A 88 -1.99 8.13 1.84
C GLN A 88 -1.51 8.49 3.24
N ILE A 89 -0.23 8.23 3.53
CA ILE A 89 0.36 8.54 4.85
C ILE A 89 0.23 10.03 5.19
N LEU A 90 0.30 10.91 4.19
CA LEU A 90 0.10 12.35 4.36
C LEU A 90 -1.30 12.73 4.87
N ASP A 91 -2.32 11.89 4.62
CA ASP A 91 -3.67 12.15 5.15
C ASP A 91 -3.66 12.17 6.70
N TYR A 92 -2.68 11.51 7.34
CA TYR A 92 -2.48 11.51 8.79
C TYR A 92 -1.57 12.63 9.31
N ALA A 93 -1.03 13.49 8.44
CA ALA A 93 -0.16 14.60 8.87
C ALA A 93 -0.85 15.59 9.82
N ARG A 94 -2.19 15.65 9.79
CA ARG A 94 -3.04 16.45 10.69
C ARG A 94 -3.40 15.75 12.01
N GLN A 95 -3.02 14.48 12.17
CA GLN A 95 -3.36 13.64 13.34
C GLN A 95 -2.09 13.07 13.99
N ILE A 96 -0.97 13.76 13.88
CA ILE A 96 0.33 13.26 14.38
C ILE A 96 0.30 13.02 15.88
N GLU A 97 -0.39 13.89 16.63
CA GLU A 97 -0.56 13.77 18.08
C GLU A 97 -1.30 12.47 18.41
N ALA A 98 -2.37 12.16 17.68
CA ALA A 98 -3.11 10.91 17.84
C ALA A 98 -2.29 9.67 17.44
N LEU A 99 -1.41 9.78 16.43
CA LEU A 99 -0.50 8.70 16.03
C LEU A 99 0.58 8.39 17.09
N LEU A 100 1.00 9.39 17.88
CA LEU A 100 1.98 9.21 18.95
C LEU A 100 1.37 8.55 20.19
N GLU A 101 0.07 8.73 20.41
CA GLU A 101 -0.68 8.13 21.52
C GLU A 101 -1.24 6.74 21.18
N ASP A 102 -1.28 6.37 19.91
CA ASP A 102 -1.77 5.07 19.45
C ASP A 102 -0.79 3.93 19.84
N PRO A 103 -1.24 2.89 20.56
CA PRO A 103 -0.41 1.76 20.95
C PRO A 103 0.05 0.89 19.76
N ASN A 104 -0.46 1.13 18.55
CA ASN A 104 -0.04 0.44 17.35
C ASN A 104 1.41 0.81 16.97
N PRO A 105 2.35 -0.14 16.92
CA PRO A 105 3.74 0.15 16.56
C PRO A 105 3.89 0.74 15.14
N PHE A 106 2.94 0.49 14.24
CA PHE A 106 2.93 1.13 12.92
C PHE A 106 2.59 2.62 12.98
N ALA A 107 1.83 3.07 13.99
CA ALA A 107 1.51 4.47 14.19
C ALA A 107 2.77 5.28 14.53
N LEU A 108 3.63 4.75 15.41
CA LEU A 108 4.93 5.36 15.73
C LEU A 108 5.84 5.45 14.50
N VAL A 109 5.93 4.39 13.69
CA VAL A 109 6.70 4.40 12.44
C VAL A 109 6.14 5.43 11.45
N THR A 110 4.81 5.55 11.38
CA THR A 110 4.12 6.55 10.54
C THR A 110 4.41 7.97 11.01
N ALA A 111 4.34 8.23 12.33
CA ALA A 111 4.69 9.53 12.91
C ALA A 111 6.16 9.88 12.67
N ALA A 112 7.09 8.94 12.88
CA ALA A 112 8.52 9.14 12.60
C ALA A 112 8.79 9.45 11.13
N HIS A 113 8.09 8.79 10.20
CA HIS A 113 8.16 9.08 8.77
C HIS A 113 7.67 10.51 8.47
N LEU A 114 6.56 10.94 9.06
CA LEU A 114 6.03 12.30 8.93
C LEU A 114 6.98 13.36 9.52
N PHE A 115 7.61 13.11 10.67
CA PHE A 115 8.60 14.02 11.28
C PHE A 115 9.86 14.17 10.41
N THR A 116 10.41 13.08 9.92
CA THR A 116 11.60 13.08 9.03
C THR A 116 11.35 13.87 7.75
N ARG A 117 10.09 13.97 7.32
CA ARG A 117 9.70 14.78 6.17
C ARG A 117 9.59 16.26 6.49
N ARG A 118 9.03 16.64 7.65
CA ARG A 118 8.93 18.05 8.07
C ARG A 118 10.31 18.72 8.23
N THR A 119 11.34 17.96 8.60
CA THR A 119 12.70 18.48 8.81
C THR A 119 13.55 18.54 7.55
N ARG A 120 13.07 18.03 6.41
CA ARG A 120 13.74 18.09 5.11
C ARG A 120 13.28 19.26 4.21
N GLY A 121 12.57 20.22 4.79
CA GLY A 121 12.25 21.50 4.16
C GLY A 121 13.45 22.44 4.10
#